data_AF-A0A7L2RQ04-F1
#
_entry.id   AF-A0A7L2RQ04-F1
#
_cell.length_a   1.000
_cell.length_b   1.000
_cell.length_c   1.000
_cell.angle_alpha   90.00
_cell.angle_beta   90.00
_cell.angle_gamma   90.00
#
_symmetry.space_group_name_H-M   'P 1'
#
loop_
_entity.id
_entity.type
_entity.pdbx_description
1 polymer ?
#
loop_
_entity_poly.entity_id
_entity_poly.type
_entity_poly.pdbx_seq_one_letter_code
_entity_poly.pdbx_strand_id
1 'polypeptide(L)' 'MRSAAMAGSVRAVARRFLSEYGGGTAGRLKALDAFLLYVLLTGALQFGYCLGVGTFPFNSFLSGFISAVGSFILG' A
#
# COMPACT_ATOMS: atom_id res chain seq x y z
N MET A 1 -14.64 22.01 -32.53
CA MET A 1 -13.40 21.35 -32.98
C MET A 1 -13.10 20.17 -32.06
N ARG A 2 -13.15 18.98 -32.67
CA ARG A 2 -12.78 17.64 -32.20
C ARG A 2 -12.13 17.52 -30.81
N SER A 3 -12.89 16.88 -29.92
CA SER A 3 -12.46 15.83 -28.99
C SER A 3 -11.08 15.24 -29.34
N ALA A 4 -10.03 15.75 -28.70
CA ALA A 4 -8.67 15.25 -28.83
C ALA A 4 -8.36 14.34 -27.62
N ALA A 5 -8.51 13.05 -27.85
CA ALA A 5 -7.84 11.95 -27.15
C ALA A 5 -8.02 11.88 -25.61
N MET A 6 -9.20 11.41 -25.18
CA MET A 6 -9.34 10.60 -23.95
C MET A 6 -8.71 9.20 -24.12
N ALA A 7 -7.46 9.16 -24.60
CA ALA A 7 -6.69 7.93 -24.79
C ALA A 7 -5.29 8.12 -24.17
N GLY A 8 -5.26 8.56 -22.92
CA GLY A 8 -4.05 8.43 -22.12
C GLY A 8 -3.86 6.96 -21.81
N SER A 9 -2.89 6.30 -22.45
CA SER A 9 -2.41 4.97 -22.06
C SER A 9 -2.31 4.89 -20.52
N VAL A 10 -2.64 3.75 -19.90
CA VAL A 10 -2.62 3.57 -18.42
C VAL A 10 -1.33 4.13 -17.79
N ARG A 11 -0.23 4.01 -18.53
CA ARG A 11 1.09 4.54 -18.17
C ARG A 11 1.15 6.07 -18.08
N ALA A 12 0.44 6.80 -18.94
CA ALA A 12 0.32 8.25 -18.91
C ALA A 12 -0.53 8.72 -17.72
N VAL A 13 -1.62 7.99 -17.43
CA VAL A 13 -2.48 8.24 -16.26
C VAL A 13 -1.68 8.04 -14.96
N ALA A 14 -0.97 6.91 -14.84
CA ALA A 14 -0.12 6.62 -13.68
C ALA A 14 0.98 7.69 -13.47
N ARG A 15 1.63 8.14 -14.55
CA ARG A 15 2.64 9.22 -14.47
C ARG A 15 2.05 10.54 -13.98
N ARG A 16 0.83 10.89 -14.40
CA ARG A 16 0.15 12.10 -13.91
C ARG A 16 -0.11 12.02 -12.42
N PHE A 17 -0.70 10.93 -11.93
CA PHE A 17 -0.95 10.72 -10.51
C PHE A 17 0.34 10.77 -9.67
N LEU A 18 1.43 10.14 -10.15
CA LEU A 18 2.73 10.22 -9.47
C LEU A 18 3.29 11.64 -9.40
N SER A 19 3.17 12.41 -10.50
CA SER A 19 3.64 13.80 -10.55
C SER A 19 2.84 14.71 -9.61
N GLU A 20 1.52 14.57 -9.58
CA GLU A 20 0.64 15.36 -8.69
C GLU A 20 0.83 14.99 -7.23
N TYR A 21 0.96 13.70 -6.92
CA TYR A 21 1.24 13.23 -5.56
C TYR A 21 2.60 13.73 -5.03
N GLY A 22 3.61 13.83 -5.91
CA GLY A 22 4.91 14.40 -5.59
C GLY A 22 4.86 15.91 -5.25
N GLY A 23 4.04 16.69 -5.96
CA GLY A 23 3.99 18.15 -5.80
C GLY A 23 2.94 18.67 -4.81
N GLY A 24 1.79 18.01 -4.69
CA GLY A 24 0.64 18.50 -3.92
C GLY A 24 0.55 17.99 -2.48
N THR A 25 1.25 16.90 -2.16
CA THR A 25 1.09 16.23 -0.87
C THR A 25 2.12 16.71 0.17
N ALA A 26 1.64 17.13 1.34
CA ALA A 26 2.49 17.57 2.46
C ALA A 26 3.44 16.44 2.93
N GLY A 27 4.67 16.80 3.31
CA GLY A 27 5.71 15.82 3.67
C GLY A 27 5.31 14.86 4.80
N ARG A 28 4.53 15.33 5.79
CA ARG A 28 4.00 14.48 6.87
C ARG A 28 3.04 13.41 6.35
N LEU A 29 2.24 13.71 5.32
CA LEU A 29 1.31 12.76 4.72
C LEU A 29 2.05 11.70 3.90
N LYS A 30 3.12 12.08 3.19
CA LYS A 30 4.01 11.12 2.53
C LYS A 30 4.71 10.17 3.51
N ALA A 31 5.05 10.65 4.71
CA ALA A 31 5.63 9.81 5.77
C ALA A 31 4.61 8.80 6.31
N LEU A 32 3.33 9.20 6.47
CA LEU A 32 2.25 8.28 6.83
C LEU A 32 2.00 7.24 5.73
N ASP A 33 1.98 7.65 4.46
CA ASP A 33 1.83 6.71 3.34
C ASP A 33 2.99 5.71 3.28
N ALA A 34 4.23 6.14 3.57
CA ALA A 34 5.38 5.23 3.67
C ALA A 34 5.26 4.25 4.84
N PHE A 35 4.72 4.69 5.98
CA PHE A 35 4.43 3.83 7.12
C PHE A 35 3.33 2.80 6.82
N LEU A 36 2.23 3.24 6.20
CA LEU A 36 1.14 2.37 5.74
C LEU A 36 1.65 1.30 4.76
N LEU A 37 2.54 1.67 3.84
CA LEU A 37 3.19 0.74 2.91
C LEU A 37 4.05 -0.30 3.66
N TYR A 38 4.82 0.12 4.67
CA TYR A 38 5.62 -0.78 5.49
C TYR A 38 4.75 -1.80 6.25
N VAL A 39 3.65 -1.33 6.85
CA VAL A 39 2.70 -2.16 7.57
C VAL A 39 2.02 -3.18 6.64
N LEU A 40 1.62 -2.75 5.44
CA LEU A 40 1.07 -3.62 4.40
C LEU A 40 2.05 -4.72 3.98
N LEU A 41 3.30 -4.35 3.69
CA LEU A 41 4.35 -5.29 3.30
C LEU A 41 4.63 -6.31 4.41
N THR A 42 4.68 -5.86 5.66
CA THR A 42 4.86 -6.74 6.83
C THR A 42 3.74 -7.77 6.92
N GLY A 43 2.47 -7.33 6.79
CA GLY A 43 1.33 -8.24 6.77
C GLY A 43 1.35 -9.22 5.60
N ALA A 44 1.74 -8.77 4.41
CA ALA A 44 1.87 -9.61 3.22
C ALA A 44 2.98 -10.66 3.35
N LEU A 45 4.14 -10.29 3.90
CA LEU A 45 5.24 -11.21 4.18
C LEU A 45 4.84 -12.25 5.22
N GLN A 46 4.16 -11.83 6.28
CA GLN A 46 3.67 -12.71 7.33
C GLN A 46 2.65 -13.71 6.76
N PHE A 47 1.76 -13.25 5.89
CA PHE A 47 0.80 -14.10 5.17
C PHE A 47 1.50 -15.09 4.23
N GLY A 48 2.48 -14.63 3.45
CA GLY A 48 3.28 -15.48 2.57
C GLY A 48 4.06 -16.56 3.32
N TYR A 49 4.64 -16.23 4.47
CA TYR A 49 5.31 -17.19 5.35
C TYR A 49 4.33 -18.26 5.86
N CYS A 50 3.14 -17.83 6.27
CA CYS A 50 2.07 -18.71 6.75
C CYS A 50 1.62 -19.71 5.66
N LEU A 51 1.51 -19.26 4.41
CA LEU A 51 1.19 -20.11 3.26
C LEU A 51 2.31 -21.10 2.90
N GLY A 52 3.57 -20.70 3.03
CA GLY A 52 4.72 -21.51 2.59
C GLY A 52 5.26 -22.49 3.63
N VAL A 53 5.39 -22.06 4.89
CA VAL A 53 6.03 -22.82 5.98
C VAL A 53 4.99 -23.43 6.93
N GLY A 54 3.79 -22.86 6.96
CA GLY A 54 2.68 -23.32 7.81
C GLY A 54 2.34 -22.35 8.93
N THR A 55 1.32 -22.72 9.70
CA THR A 55 0.59 -21.82 10.62
C THR A 55 1.05 -21.94 12.08
N PHE A 56 2.09 -22.70 12.41
CA PHE A 56 2.47 -22.94 13.81
C PHE A 56 3.54 -21.93 14.29
N PRO A 57 3.30 -21.13 15.36
CA PRO A 57 2.07 -21.01 16.17
C PRO A 57 1.05 -19.97 15.62
N PHE A 58 -0.21 -20.39 15.47
CA PHE A 58 -1.24 -19.62 14.74
C PHE A 58 -1.64 -18.32 15.43
N ASN A 59 -1.68 -18.31 16.76
CA ASN A 59 -2.01 -17.12 17.53
C ASN A 59 -0.98 -16.00 17.37
N SER A 60 0.31 -16.34 17.23
CA SER A 60 1.36 -15.35 17.03
C SER A 60 1.30 -14.75 15.61
N PHE A 61 0.98 -15.58 14.61
CA PHE A 61 0.70 -15.10 13.25
C PHE A 61 -0.52 -14.17 13.23
N LEU A 62 -1.63 -14.60 13.82
CA LEU A 62 -2.87 -13.83 13.85
C LEU A 62 -2.70 -12.51 14.60
N SER A 63 -2.01 -12.52 15.75
CA SER A 63 -1.71 -11.29 16.51
C SER A 63 -0.85 -10.31 15.71
N GLY A 64 0.21 -10.78 15.05
CA GLY A 64 1.06 -9.93 14.19
C GLY A 64 0.29 -9.37 13.00
N PHE A 65 -0.48 -10.21 12.32
CA PHE A 65 -1.28 -9.82 11.15
C PHE A 65 -2.37 -8.81 11.51
N ILE A 66 -3.16 -9.07 12.57
CA ILE A 66 -4.22 -8.15 13.00
C ILE A 66 -3.64 -6.84 13.56
N SER A 67 -2.47 -6.87 14.20
CA SER A 67 -1.78 -5.64 14.59
C SER A 67 -1.40 -4.80 13.37
N ALA A 68 -0.89 -5.42 12.30
CA ALA A 68 -0.58 -4.71 11.06
C ALA A 68 -1.86 -4.14 10.42
N VAL A 69 -2.93 -4.93 10.32
CA VAL A 69 -4.22 -4.44 9.80
C VAL A 69 -4.78 -3.29 10.65
N GLY A 70 -4.70 -3.38 11.98
CA GLY A 70 -5.13 -2.32 12.89
C GLY A 70 -4.33 -1.03 12.73
N SER A 71 -3.00 -1.12 12.62
CA SER A 71 -2.14 0.04 12.34
C SER A 71 -2.39 0.66 10.97
N PHE A 72 -2.81 -0.14 9.98
CA PHE A 72 -3.19 0.35 8.66
C PHE A 72 -4.54 1.06 8.64
N ILE A 73 -5.50 0.64 9.46
CA ILE A 73 -6.82 1.28 9.55
C ILE A 73 -6.75 2.61 10.32
N LEU A 74 -5.91 2.67 11.36
CA LEU A 74 -5.83 3.82 12.27
C LEU A 74 -4.79 4.88 11.87
N GLY A 75 -3.76 4.51 11.10
CA GLY A 75 -2.69 5.40 10.64
C GLY A 75 -3.08 6.22 9.41
#